data_AF-A0A093ZRZ4-F1
#
_entry.id   AF-A0A093ZRZ4-F1
#
_cell.length_a   1.000
_cell.length_b   1.000
_cell.length_c   1.000
_cell.angle_alpha   90.00
_cell.angle_beta   90.00
_cell.angle_gamma   90.00
#
_symmetry.space_group_name_H-M   'P 1'
#
loop_
_entity.id
_entity.type
_entity.pdbx_description
1 polymer ?
#
loop_
_entity_poly.entity_id
_entity_poly.type
_entity_poly.pdbx_seq_one_letter_code
_entity_poly.pdbx_strand_id
1 'polypeptide(L)'
;THLLWAAVFDCPVYLAGDDKEWLAEPEPLPDNPVRIFIEGEGAEFDIPGQDGRNIGAKAIKVGGHFPGSLVLLHDSRLLVADTIMPTPSGVGDWGARCRPKGMNSFAFMWSYPNMIPLSPPTIAAMWRILSRYTFTAVHGGFPGLDIEGEDVKKRVWESMGIQVGAEGSNGEGFAEEFRLMVPS
;
A
#
# COMPACT_ATOMS: atom_id res chain seq x y z
N THR A 1 -13.99 19.23 1.17
CA THR A 1 -13.74 17.95 0.49
C THR A 1 -12.45 18.04 -0.31
N HIS A 2 -11.95 16.94 -0.88
CA HIS A 2 -10.75 16.97 -1.73
C HIS A 2 -10.88 17.92 -2.93
N LEU A 3 -12.11 18.18 -3.41
CA LEU A 3 -12.40 19.16 -4.46
C LEU A 3 -11.99 20.59 -4.09
N LEU A 4 -12.18 21.01 -2.84
CA LEU A 4 -11.75 22.34 -2.39
C LEU A 4 -10.24 22.49 -2.48
N TRP A 5 -9.50 21.44 -2.08
CA TRP A 5 -8.04 21.44 -2.16
C TRP A 5 -7.55 21.38 -3.61
N ALA A 6 -8.19 20.58 -4.47
CA ALA A 6 -7.90 20.53 -5.91
C ALA A 6 -8.03 21.91 -6.56
N ALA A 7 -9.07 22.67 -6.20
CA ALA A 7 -9.26 24.04 -6.69
C ALA A 7 -8.21 25.03 -6.15
N VAL A 8 -7.82 24.91 -4.88
CA VAL A 8 -6.80 25.77 -4.26
C VAL A 8 -5.41 25.55 -4.87
N PHE A 9 -5.06 24.30 -5.17
CA PHE A 9 -3.74 23.93 -5.69
C PHE A 9 -3.68 23.77 -7.20
N ASP A 10 -4.80 23.96 -7.91
CA ASP A 10 -4.94 23.75 -9.35
C ASP A 10 -4.34 22.39 -9.77
N CYS A 11 -4.77 21.32 -9.09
CA CYS A 11 -4.19 19.99 -9.25
C CYS A 11 -5.24 18.89 -9.42
N PRO A 12 -4.92 17.82 -10.15
CA PRO A 12 -5.79 16.66 -10.23
C PRO A 12 -5.81 15.87 -8.92
N VAL A 13 -6.86 15.06 -8.74
CA VAL A 13 -7.01 14.11 -7.64
C VAL A 13 -7.12 12.71 -8.22
N TYR A 14 -6.12 11.87 -7.96
CA TYR A 14 -6.11 10.49 -8.40
C TYR A 14 -6.83 9.61 -7.39
N LEU A 15 -7.81 8.83 -7.85
CA LEU A 15 -8.66 7.98 -7.02
C LEU A 15 -8.78 6.60 -7.66
N ALA A 16 -9.02 5.56 -6.86
CA ALA A 16 -9.42 4.28 -7.42
C ALA A 16 -10.85 4.36 -7.97
N GLY A 17 -11.14 3.60 -9.04
CA GLY A 17 -12.48 3.52 -9.61
C GLY A 17 -13.54 3.02 -8.63
N ASP A 18 -13.17 2.10 -7.72
CA ASP A 18 -14.05 1.54 -6.69
C ASP A 18 -14.55 2.61 -5.72
N ASP A 19 -13.81 3.70 -5.55
CA ASP A 19 -14.16 4.75 -4.60
C ASP A 19 -15.25 5.71 -5.14
N LYS A 20 -15.68 5.54 -6.39
CA LYS A 20 -16.73 6.37 -7.02
C LYS A 20 -18.03 6.36 -6.24
N GLU A 21 -18.41 5.21 -5.68
CA GLU A 21 -19.67 5.08 -4.93
C GLU A 21 -19.67 5.88 -3.62
N TRP A 22 -18.47 6.19 -3.09
CA TRP A 22 -18.28 6.91 -1.83
C TRP A 22 -18.14 8.43 -2.01
N LEU A 23 -18.22 8.94 -3.24
CA LEU A 23 -18.08 10.36 -3.52
C LEU A 23 -19.27 11.16 -2.95
N ALA A 24 -18.97 12.08 -2.03
CA ALA A 24 -19.98 12.93 -1.40
C ALA A 24 -20.53 14.05 -2.31
N GLU A 25 -19.78 14.42 -3.36
CA GLU A 25 -20.12 15.53 -4.26
C GLU A 25 -19.83 15.14 -5.72
N PRO A 26 -20.64 15.61 -6.69
CA PRO A 26 -20.42 15.35 -8.11
C PRO A 26 -19.12 15.98 -8.63
N GLU A 27 -18.80 15.73 -9.90
CA GLU A 27 -17.69 16.42 -10.57
C GLU A 27 -18.03 17.90 -10.81
N PRO A 28 -17.23 18.85 -10.29
CA PRO A 28 -17.54 20.27 -10.44
C PRO A 28 -17.37 20.78 -11.88
N LEU A 29 -16.49 20.15 -12.68
CA LEU A 29 -16.15 20.58 -14.03
C LEU A 29 -16.29 19.41 -15.02
N PRO A 30 -17.49 19.17 -15.59
CA PRO A 30 -17.73 18.03 -16.48
C PRO A 30 -16.82 18.00 -17.73
N ASP A 31 -16.49 19.17 -18.27
CA ASP A 31 -15.64 19.30 -19.47
C ASP A 31 -14.13 19.26 -19.17
N ASN A 32 -13.75 19.38 -17.89
CA ASN A 32 -12.36 19.33 -17.43
C ASN A 32 -12.29 18.72 -16.02
N PRO A 33 -12.50 17.40 -15.89
CA PRO A 33 -12.64 16.74 -14.60
C PRO A 33 -11.34 16.82 -13.79
N VAL A 34 -11.45 17.19 -12.51
CA VAL A 34 -10.28 17.21 -11.61
C VAL A 34 -9.95 15.82 -11.06
N ARG A 35 -10.93 14.92 -11.01
CA ARG A 35 -10.73 13.54 -10.57
C ARG A 35 -10.26 12.66 -11.72
N ILE A 36 -9.17 11.93 -11.50
CA ILE A 36 -8.64 10.93 -12.42
C ILE A 36 -8.80 9.55 -11.78
N PHE A 37 -9.59 8.67 -12.42
CA PHE A 37 -9.87 7.34 -11.88
C PHE A 37 -8.93 6.28 -12.41
N ILE A 38 -8.37 5.51 -11.49
CA ILE A 38 -7.52 4.36 -11.76
C ILE A 38 -8.40 3.11 -11.74
N GLU A 39 -8.63 2.55 -12.92
CA GLU A 39 -9.60 1.48 -13.16
C GLU A 39 -8.92 0.11 -13.29
N GLY A 40 -9.59 -0.94 -12.83
CA GLY A 40 -9.12 -2.33 -12.91
C GLY A 40 -8.38 -2.82 -11.66
N GLU A 41 -8.28 -4.13 -11.50
CA GLU A 41 -7.58 -4.78 -10.38
C GLU A 41 -6.06 -4.75 -10.61
N GLY A 42 -5.29 -4.35 -9.60
CA GLY A 42 -3.83 -4.27 -9.71
C GLY A 42 -3.35 -3.21 -10.70
N ALA A 43 -4.21 -2.26 -11.05
CA ALA A 43 -3.90 -1.17 -11.97
C ALA A 43 -2.88 -0.20 -11.37
N GLU A 44 -2.09 0.41 -12.24
CA GLU A 44 -1.10 1.41 -11.89
C GLU A 44 -1.25 2.64 -12.79
N PHE A 45 -0.83 3.79 -12.29
CA PHE A 45 -0.85 5.04 -13.03
C PHE A 45 0.40 5.86 -12.72
N ASP A 46 1.14 6.26 -13.76
CA ASP A 46 2.27 7.17 -13.62
C ASP A 46 1.77 8.61 -13.47
N ILE A 47 2.08 9.22 -12.33
CA ILE A 47 1.68 10.57 -11.98
C ILE A 47 2.62 11.54 -12.70
N PRO A 48 2.11 12.37 -13.63
CA PRO A 48 2.93 13.38 -14.29
C PRO A 48 3.24 14.54 -13.35
N GLY A 49 4.40 15.17 -13.55
CA GLY A 49 4.69 16.48 -13.00
C GLY A 49 3.81 17.57 -13.63
N GLN A 50 3.81 18.76 -13.03
CA GLN A 50 3.00 19.90 -13.51
C GLN A 50 3.32 20.32 -14.94
N ASP A 51 4.55 20.09 -15.40
CA ASP A 51 5.01 20.36 -16.76
C ASP A 51 4.84 19.16 -17.71
N GLY A 52 4.15 18.10 -17.26
CA GLY A 52 3.93 16.87 -18.00
C GLY A 52 5.12 15.90 -18.00
N ARG A 53 6.22 16.22 -17.31
CA ARG A 53 7.38 15.33 -17.24
C ARG A 53 7.13 14.16 -16.29
N ASN A 54 7.78 13.04 -16.56
CA ASN A 54 7.78 11.90 -15.65
C ASN A 54 8.63 12.25 -14.42
N ILE A 55 8.00 12.22 -13.24
CA ILE A 55 8.65 12.48 -11.94
C ILE A 55 8.94 11.19 -11.15
N GLY A 56 8.68 10.03 -11.73
CA GLY A 56 8.90 8.72 -11.09
C GLY A 56 7.89 8.38 -9.99
N ALA A 57 6.79 9.12 -9.90
CA ALA A 57 5.70 8.84 -8.96
C ALA A 57 4.65 7.93 -9.62
N LYS A 58 4.31 6.82 -8.98
CA LYS A 58 3.36 5.83 -9.50
C LYS A 58 2.33 5.47 -8.45
N ALA A 59 1.05 5.73 -8.75
CA ALA A 59 -0.06 5.24 -7.93
C ALA A 59 -0.34 3.78 -8.30
N ILE A 60 -0.44 2.91 -7.30
CA ILE A 60 -0.61 1.47 -7.49
C ILE A 60 -1.81 1.02 -6.68
N LYS A 61 -2.78 0.41 -7.34
CA LYS A 61 -3.99 -0.12 -6.72
C LYS A 61 -3.73 -1.53 -6.20
N VAL A 62 -3.29 -1.59 -4.95
CA VAL A 62 -2.91 -2.84 -4.27
C VAL A 62 -4.13 -3.60 -3.77
N GLY A 63 -5.24 -2.92 -3.51
CA GLY A 63 -6.38 -3.49 -2.81
C GLY A 63 -6.03 -3.85 -1.36
N GLY A 64 -6.81 -4.74 -0.74
CA GLY A 64 -6.59 -5.15 0.64
C GLY A 64 -7.60 -4.53 1.59
N HIS A 65 -7.20 -3.43 2.26
CA HIS A 65 -8.05 -2.73 3.23
C HIS A 65 -9.44 -2.45 2.63
N PHE A 66 -9.45 -1.91 1.41
CA PHE A 66 -10.60 -1.91 0.51
C PHE A 66 -10.16 -2.28 -0.92
N PRO A 67 -11.09 -2.66 -1.82
CA PRO A 67 -10.77 -2.87 -3.24
C PRO A 67 -10.10 -1.65 -3.90
N GLY A 68 -10.46 -0.43 -3.47
CA GLY A 68 -9.91 0.84 -3.94
C GLY A 68 -8.57 1.25 -3.31
N SER A 69 -8.00 0.48 -2.38
CA SER A 69 -6.77 0.85 -1.68
C SER A 69 -5.59 1.11 -2.63
N LEU A 70 -5.07 2.34 -2.57
CA LEU A 70 -3.91 2.82 -3.32
C LEU A 70 -2.68 2.96 -2.41
N VAL A 71 -1.51 2.68 -2.98
CA VAL A 71 -0.20 3.10 -2.45
C VAL A 71 0.51 3.95 -3.49
N LEU A 72 1.39 4.84 -3.07
CA LEU A 72 2.21 5.64 -3.99
C LEU A 72 3.66 5.18 -3.90
N LEU A 73 4.27 4.82 -5.03
CA LEU A 73 5.70 4.57 -5.13
C LEU A 73 6.38 5.79 -5.73
N HIS A 74 7.37 6.35 -5.04
CA HIS A 74 8.19 7.44 -5.54
C HIS A 74 9.58 7.38 -4.93
N ASP A 75 10.63 7.49 -5.75
CA ASP A 75 12.03 7.49 -5.28
C ASP A 75 12.40 6.30 -4.38
N SER A 76 11.96 5.09 -4.74
CA SER A 76 12.10 3.86 -3.93
C SER A 76 11.41 3.87 -2.57
N ARG A 77 10.50 4.83 -2.33
CA ARG A 77 9.69 4.96 -1.11
C ARG A 77 8.26 4.59 -1.42
N LEU A 78 7.71 3.65 -0.66
CA LEU A 78 6.30 3.28 -0.72
C LEU A 78 5.53 4.07 0.33
N LEU A 79 4.72 5.02 -0.10
CA LEU A 79 3.83 5.77 0.76
C LEU A 79 2.53 4.98 0.90
N VAL A 80 2.21 4.65 2.14
CA VAL A 80 1.08 3.80 2.51
C VAL A 80 0.21 4.47 3.55
N ALA A 81 -1.05 4.05 3.63
CA ALA A 81 -1.97 4.42 4.69
C ALA A 81 -2.47 3.14 5.39
N ASP A 82 -3.78 3.04 5.60
CA ASP A 82 -4.48 1.85 6.11
C ASP A 82 -4.20 0.55 5.34
N THR A 83 -3.75 0.65 4.09
CA THR A 83 -3.48 -0.47 3.18
C THR A 83 -2.34 -1.37 3.70
N ILE A 84 -1.27 -0.79 4.24
CA ILE A 84 -0.15 -1.50 4.85
C ILE A 84 0.22 -0.71 6.09
N MET A 85 -0.09 -1.25 7.27
CA MET A 85 0.08 -0.51 8.52
C MET A 85 1.43 -0.83 9.15
N PRO A 86 2.41 0.10 9.20
CA PRO A 86 3.63 -0.15 9.94
C PRO A 86 3.30 -0.32 11.43
N THR A 87 3.93 -1.29 12.08
CA THR A 87 3.73 -1.54 13.50
C THR A 87 4.87 -0.94 14.32
N PRO A 88 4.64 -0.53 15.58
CA PRO A 88 5.71 -0.03 16.45
C PRO A 88 6.90 -1.00 16.60
N SER A 89 6.64 -2.31 16.53
CA SER A 89 7.67 -3.35 16.55
C SER A 89 8.55 -3.39 15.29
N GLY A 90 8.09 -2.80 14.19
CA GLY A 90 8.80 -2.67 12.92
C GLY A 90 9.74 -1.47 12.84
N VAL A 91 9.64 -0.53 13.80
CA VAL A 91 10.45 0.69 13.86
C VAL A 91 11.72 0.43 14.68
N GLY A 92 12.87 0.89 14.16
CA GLY A 92 14.14 0.85 14.87
C GLY A 92 15.33 0.53 13.96
N ASP A 93 16.53 0.72 14.50
CA ASP A 93 17.76 0.20 13.92
C ASP A 93 18.27 -0.97 14.78
N TRP A 94 18.30 -2.15 14.20
CA TRP A 94 18.78 -3.37 14.86
C TRP A 94 20.27 -3.63 14.63
N GLY A 95 20.90 -2.89 13.72
CA GLY A 95 22.31 -3.03 13.35
C GLY A 95 22.76 -4.48 13.24
N ALA A 96 23.91 -4.79 13.85
CA ALA A 96 24.48 -6.14 13.84
C ALA A 96 23.68 -7.18 14.64
N ARG A 97 22.71 -6.79 15.47
CA ARG A 97 21.92 -7.73 16.27
C ARG A 97 20.84 -8.44 15.46
N CYS A 98 20.56 -7.93 14.25
CA CYS A 98 19.44 -8.33 13.40
C CYS A 98 18.08 -8.16 14.10
N ARG A 99 17.03 -8.08 13.29
CA ARG A 99 15.66 -8.00 13.79
C ARG A 99 15.26 -9.34 14.44
N PRO A 100 14.63 -9.36 15.63
CA PRO A 100 14.09 -10.57 16.22
C PRO A 100 13.20 -11.37 15.26
N LYS A 101 13.42 -12.69 15.18
CA LYS A 101 12.59 -13.60 14.37
C LYS A 101 11.15 -13.62 14.89
N GLY A 102 10.18 -13.74 13.97
CA GLY A 102 8.75 -13.85 14.30
C GLY A 102 8.08 -12.53 14.72
N MET A 103 8.82 -11.43 14.81
CA MET A 103 8.23 -10.11 15.02
C MET A 103 7.66 -9.59 13.69
N ASN A 104 6.50 -8.95 13.68
CA ASN A 104 6.01 -8.28 12.48
C ASN A 104 6.54 -6.85 12.39
N SER A 105 6.63 -6.33 11.18
CA SER A 105 6.91 -4.91 10.90
C SER A 105 5.68 -4.19 10.33
N PHE A 106 4.76 -4.96 9.77
CA PHE A 106 3.52 -4.47 9.18
C PHE A 106 2.33 -5.31 9.63
N ALA A 107 1.14 -4.73 9.59
CA ALA A 107 -0.13 -5.41 9.77
C ALA A 107 -1.06 -5.11 8.59
N PHE A 108 -1.93 -6.06 8.25
CA PHE A 108 -2.80 -5.99 7.09
C PHE A 108 -4.25 -6.18 7.55
N MET A 109 -5.01 -5.09 7.64
CA MET A 109 -6.33 -5.08 8.27
C MET A 109 -7.42 -4.76 7.26
N TRP A 110 -8.54 -5.49 7.31
CA TRP A 110 -9.78 -5.05 6.65
C TRP A 110 -10.37 -3.84 7.37
N SER A 111 -10.28 -3.81 8.70
CA SER A 111 -10.74 -2.68 9.50
C SER A 111 -9.76 -2.44 10.64
N TYR A 112 -8.88 -1.45 10.49
CA TYR A 112 -7.90 -1.10 11.52
C TYR A 112 -8.57 -0.63 12.83
N PRO A 113 -9.59 0.24 12.84
CA PRO A 113 -10.24 0.66 14.08
C PRO A 113 -10.89 -0.48 14.87
N ASN A 114 -11.33 -1.54 14.20
CA ASN A 114 -11.93 -2.71 14.81
C ASN A 114 -10.95 -3.90 14.95
N MET A 115 -9.69 -3.72 14.52
CA MET A 115 -8.64 -4.75 14.52
C MET A 115 -9.06 -6.04 13.80
N ILE A 116 -9.77 -5.93 12.68
CA ILE A 116 -10.19 -7.07 11.87
C ILE A 116 -9.12 -7.34 10.80
N PRO A 117 -8.47 -8.51 10.81
CA PRO A 117 -7.41 -8.84 9.85
C PRO A 117 -7.98 -9.09 8.44
N LEU A 118 -7.14 -8.89 7.43
CA LEU A 118 -7.42 -9.37 6.06
C LEU A 118 -7.28 -10.88 5.99
N SER A 119 -8.08 -11.52 5.13
CA SER A 119 -7.97 -12.96 4.88
C SER A 119 -6.68 -13.33 4.13
N PRO A 120 -6.19 -14.59 4.24
CA PRO A 120 -4.98 -15.01 3.52
C PRO A 120 -5.05 -14.86 2.00
N PRO A 121 -6.16 -15.18 1.31
CA PRO A 121 -6.29 -14.92 -0.13
C PRO A 121 -6.14 -13.43 -0.49
N THR A 122 -6.65 -12.52 0.34
CA THR A 122 -6.53 -11.08 0.13
C THR A 122 -5.08 -10.63 0.27
N ILE A 123 -4.39 -11.06 1.33
CA ILE A 123 -2.97 -10.76 1.53
C ILE A 123 -2.12 -11.30 0.37
N ALA A 124 -2.43 -12.51 -0.12
CA ALA A 124 -1.77 -13.08 -1.30
C ALA A 124 -1.99 -12.25 -2.57
N ALA A 125 -3.20 -11.71 -2.79
CA ALA A 125 -3.50 -10.84 -3.92
C ALA A 125 -2.68 -9.54 -3.85
N MET A 126 -2.60 -8.90 -2.68
CA MET A 126 -1.76 -7.73 -2.45
C MET A 126 -0.29 -8.02 -2.81
N TRP A 127 0.25 -9.16 -2.35
CA TRP A 127 1.64 -9.54 -2.65
C TRP A 127 1.92 -9.73 -4.15
N ARG A 128 0.97 -10.30 -4.92
CA ARG A 128 1.12 -10.44 -6.38
C ARG A 128 1.29 -9.10 -7.11
N ILE A 129 0.82 -8.01 -6.50
CA ILE A 129 0.98 -6.65 -7.01
C ILE A 129 2.30 -6.08 -6.49
N LEU A 130 2.50 -6.05 -5.16
CA LEU A 130 3.68 -5.47 -4.51
C LEU A 130 5.00 -6.11 -4.94
N SER A 131 5.00 -7.42 -5.24
CA SER A 131 6.20 -8.14 -5.68
C SER A 131 6.83 -7.59 -6.96
N ARG A 132 6.06 -6.89 -7.80
CA ARG A 132 6.51 -6.29 -9.07
C ARG A 132 7.38 -5.04 -8.89
N TYR A 133 7.36 -4.42 -7.71
CA TYR A 133 8.02 -3.14 -7.46
C TYR A 133 9.17 -3.27 -6.48
N THR A 134 10.18 -2.42 -6.62
CA THR A 134 11.29 -2.32 -5.67
C THR A 134 11.13 -1.06 -4.82
N PHE A 135 11.32 -1.20 -3.52
CA PHE A 135 11.29 -0.10 -2.57
C PHE A 135 12.19 -0.43 -1.37
N THR A 136 12.82 0.60 -0.82
CA THR A 136 13.76 0.54 0.31
C THR A 136 13.25 1.34 1.51
N ALA A 137 12.06 1.92 1.40
CA ALA A 137 11.35 2.52 2.53
C ALA A 137 9.85 2.32 2.40
N VAL A 138 9.18 2.27 3.55
CA VAL A 138 7.73 2.38 3.68
C VAL A 138 7.43 3.53 4.62
N HIS A 139 6.68 4.53 4.15
CA HIS A 139 6.25 5.68 4.94
C HIS A 139 4.74 5.60 5.18
N GLY A 140 4.34 5.59 6.46
CA GLY A 140 2.94 5.43 6.86
C GLY A 140 2.21 6.75 7.05
N GLY A 141 0.91 6.67 7.35
CA GLY A 141 0.07 7.84 7.65
C GLY A 141 0.30 8.48 9.03
N PHE A 142 1.16 7.90 9.88
CA PHE A 142 1.40 8.36 11.25
C PHE A 142 2.88 8.69 11.48
N PRO A 143 3.21 9.88 12.04
CA PRO A 143 4.58 10.25 12.33
C PRO A 143 5.32 9.25 13.22
N GLY A 144 6.58 8.97 12.88
CA GLY A 144 7.45 8.08 13.66
C GLY A 144 7.25 6.58 13.38
N LEU A 145 6.42 6.22 12.39
CA LEU A 145 6.21 4.84 11.95
C LEU A 145 6.86 4.53 10.59
N ASP A 146 7.80 5.36 10.16
CA ASP A 146 8.56 5.11 8.93
C ASP A 146 9.55 3.95 9.15
N ILE A 147 9.60 3.05 8.17
CA ILE A 147 10.51 1.90 8.18
C ILE A 147 11.37 1.97 6.92
N GLU A 148 12.65 2.25 7.12
CA GLU A 148 13.65 2.40 6.05
C GLU A 148 14.71 1.29 6.16
N GLY A 149 15.11 0.73 5.02
CA GLY A 149 16.11 -0.32 4.92
C GLY A 149 15.99 -1.13 3.62
N GLU A 150 17.11 -1.63 3.13
CA GLU A 150 17.16 -2.49 1.94
C GLU A 150 16.31 -3.77 2.11
N ASP A 151 16.09 -4.21 3.36
CA ASP A 151 15.29 -5.39 3.70
C ASP A 151 13.79 -5.10 3.87
N VAL A 152 13.31 -3.86 3.69
CA VAL A 152 11.91 -3.50 4.00
C VAL A 152 10.90 -4.31 3.19
N LYS A 153 11.17 -4.60 1.91
CA LYS A 153 10.30 -5.45 1.07
C LYS A 153 10.22 -6.88 1.60
N LYS A 154 11.34 -7.40 2.12
CA LYS A 154 11.38 -8.69 2.81
C LYS A 154 10.58 -8.65 4.11
N ARG A 155 10.63 -7.54 4.87
CA ARG A 155 9.82 -7.36 6.08
C ARG A 155 8.31 -7.32 5.81
N VAL A 156 7.89 -6.73 4.68
CA VAL A 156 6.49 -6.80 4.21
C VAL A 156 6.08 -8.26 4.01
N TRP A 157 6.87 -9.02 3.23
CA TRP A 157 6.64 -10.44 2.99
C TRP A 157 6.59 -11.28 4.28
N GLU A 158 7.57 -11.12 5.16
CA GLU A 158 7.63 -11.85 6.44
C GLU A 158 6.41 -11.52 7.32
N SER A 159 5.98 -10.25 7.34
CA SER A 159 4.79 -9.84 8.11
C SER A 159 3.51 -10.46 7.55
N MET A 160 3.39 -10.58 6.22
CA MET A 160 2.27 -11.27 5.58
C MET A 160 2.23 -12.74 5.99
N GLY A 161 3.37 -13.44 5.94
CA GLY A 161 3.46 -14.84 6.35
C GLY A 161 3.18 -15.06 7.84
N ILE A 162 3.65 -14.16 8.71
CA ILE A 162 3.35 -14.19 10.16
C ILE A 162 1.84 -14.08 10.38
N GLN A 163 1.18 -13.11 9.75
CA GLN A 163 -0.26 -12.90 9.93
C GLN A 163 -1.05 -14.09 9.39
N VAL A 164 -0.78 -14.53 8.16
CA VAL A 164 -1.45 -15.72 7.57
C VAL A 164 -1.24 -16.97 8.41
N GLY A 165 -0.03 -17.16 8.96
CA GLY A 165 0.26 -18.28 9.86
C GLY A 165 -0.55 -18.23 11.15
N ALA A 166 -0.73 -17.03 11.73
CA ALA A 166 -1.51 -16.84 12.94
C ALA A 166 -3.02 -17.05 12.73
N GLU A 167 -3.51 -16.94 11.49
CA GLU A 167 -4.90 -17.18 11.10
C GLU A 167 -5.24 -18.68 10.89
N GLY A 168 -4.27 -19.57 11.10
CA GLY A 168 -4.46 -21.03 11.06
C GLY A 168 -4.02 -21.70 9.76
N SER A 169 -3.54 -20.94 8.77
CA SER A 169 -2.78 -21.48 7.64
C SER A 169 -1.37 -21.86 8.10
N ASN A 170 -0.69 -22.74 7.35
CA ASN A 170 0.72 -23.00 7.62
C ASN A 170 1.52 -21.77 7.14
N GLY A 171 1.90 -20.87 8.05
CA GLY A 171 2.60 -19.62 7.69
C GLY A 171 3.90 -19.85 6.88
N GLU A 172 4.56 -20.99 7.08
CA GLU A 172 5.73 -21.44 6.28
C GLU A 172 5.33 -21.86 4.85
N GLY A 173 4.08 -22.31 4.66
CA GLY A 173 3.50 -22.71 3.39
C GLY A 173 2.79 -21.59 2.61
N PHE A 174 2.77 -20.34 3.12
CA PHE A 174 2.07 -19.22 2.46
C PHE A 174 2.48 -19.04 0.99
N ALA A 175 3.77 -19.17 0.67
CA ALA A 175 4.26 -19.10 -0.69
C ALA A 175 3.74 -20.24 -1.57
N GLU A 176 3.73 -21.46 -1.04
CA GLU A 176 3.32 -22.67 -1.76
C GLU A 176 1.80 -22.71 -1.97
N GLU A 177 1.05 -22.44 -0.90
CA GLU A 177 -0.42 -22.42 -0.86
C GLU A 177 -0.97 -21.47 -1.92
N PHE A 178 -0.39 -20.27 -2.04
CA PHE A 178 -0.86 -19.24 -2.98
C PHE A 178 0.00 -19.11 -4.24
N ARG A 179 1.02 -19.96 -4.44
CA ARG A 179 1.95 -19.94 -5.59
C ARG A 179 2.59 -18.56 -5.80
N LEU A 180 3.14 -18.00 -4.73
CA LEU A 180 3.73 -16.66 -4.70
C LEU A 180 5.24 -16.71 -4.91
N MET A 181 5.78 -15.67 -5.57
CA MET A 181 7.22 -15.47 -5.65
C MET A 181 7.73 -14.91 -4.32
N VAL A 182 8.71 -15.59 -3.72
CA VAL A 182 9.43 -15.09 -2.54
C VAL A 182 10.30 -13.89 -2.98
N PRO A 183 10.41 -12.82 -2.17
CA PRO A 183 11.30 -11.71 -2.50
C PRO A 183 12.76 -12.19 -2.58
N SER A 184 13.49 -11.66 -3.57
CA SER A 184 14.95 -11.81 -3.69
C SER A 184 15.67 -11.11 -2.56
#